data_AF-A0AA41UJR2-F1
#
_entry.id   AF-A0AA41UJR2-F1
#
_cell.length_a   1.000
_cell.length_b   1.000
_cell.length_c   1.000
_cell.angle_alpha   90.00
_cell.angle_beta   90.00
_cell.angle_gamma   90.00
#
_symmetry.space_group_name_H-M   'P 1'
#
loop_
_entity.id
_entity.type
_entity.pdbx_description
1 polymer ?
#
loop_
_entity_poly.entity_id
_entity_poly.type
_entity_poly.pdbx_seq_one_letter_code
_entity_poly.pdbx_strand_id
1 'polypeptide(L)' 'METAHPVESQLRTWLWIAFLVALILGKGWFAFAVVSDMGPPTWAYRPVQDLPASSPYGIYAPLPHSQHIRGAEGE' A
#
# COMPACT_ATOMS: atom_id res chain seq x y z
N MET A 1 32.14 27.59 45.54
CA MET A 1 32.39 27.53 44.08
C MET A 1 31.07 27.17 43.44
N GLU A 2 30.42 28.15 42.83
CA GLU A 2 29.11 27.99 42.20
C GLU A 2 29.34 27.42 40.80
N THR A 3 28.91 26.18 40.57
CA THR A 3 29.10 25.51 39.28
C THR A 3 28.00 25.97 38.33
N ALA A 4 28.31 26.93 37.46
CA ALA A 4 27.42 27.32 36.37
C ALA A 4 27.15 26.10 35.46
N HIS A 5 25.89 25.69 35.36
CA HIS A 5 25.48 24.68 34.39
C HIS A 5 25.69 25.21 32.96
N PRO A 6 26.31 24.46 32.04
CA PRO A 6 26.54 24.93 30.68
C PRO A 6 25.21 25.05 29.93
N VAL A 7 24.74 26.29 29.74
CA VAL A 7 23.53 26.66 28.98
C VAL A 7 23.54 26.09 27.56
N GLU A 8 24.73 25.81 27.03
CA GLU A 8 24.97 25.23 25.71
C GLU A 8 24.34 23.84 25.51
N SER A 9 24.07 23.09 26.59
CA SER A 9 23.45 21.77 26.50
C SER A 9 21.92 21.81 26.34
N GLN A 10 21.25 22.88 26.78
CA GLN A 10 19.79 22.91 26.83
C GLN A 10 19.17 23.20 25.45
N LEU A 11 19.66 24.22 24.74
CA LEU A 11 19.16 24.56 23.40
C LEU A 11 19.37 23.42 22.41
N ARG A 12 20.55 22.78 22.44
CA ARG A 12 20.85 21.62 21.60
C ARG A 12 19.89 20.47 21.85
N THR A 13 19.53 20.21 23.10
CA THR A 13 18.57 19.16 23.46
C THR A 13 17.19 19.46 22.89
N TRP A 14 16.71 20.71 23.01
CA TRP A 14 15.43 21.12 22.45
C TRP A 14 15.40 21.07 20.92
N LEU A 15 16.50 21.41 20.24
CA LEU A 15 16.61 21.26 18.79
C LEU A 15 16.50 19.79 18.35
N TRP A 16 17.13 18.87 19.08
CA TRP A 16 16.98 17.44 18.82
C TRP A 16 15.55 16.94 19.05
N ILE A 17 14.90 17.39 20.13
CA ILE A 17 13.50 17.06 20.39
C ILE A 17 12.60 17.56 19.25
N ALA A 18 12.75 18.82 18.86
CA ALA A 18 11.98 19.41 17.77
C ALA A 18 12.20 18.67 16.45
N PHE A 19 13.45 18.29 16.15
CA PHE A 19 13.80 17.51 14.96
C PHE A 19 13.15 16.12 14.96
N LEU A 20 13.21 15.40 16.08
CA LEU A 20 12.58 14.08 16.21
C LEU A 20 11.05 14.16 16.08
N VAL A 21 10.43 15.18 16.67
CA VAL A 21 8.99 15.42 16.52
C VAL A 21 8.63 15.72 15.07
N ALA A 22 9.41 16.59 14.40
CA ALA A 22 9.22 16.90 12.98
C ALA A 22 9.35 15.65 12.10
N LEU A 23 10.28 14.74 12.39
CA LEU A 23 10.40 13.47 11.68
C LEU A 23 9.16 12.58 11.88
N ILE A 24 8.67 12.44 13.12
CA ILE A 24 7.52 11.59 13.43
C ILE A 24 6.23 12.11 12.80
N LEU A 25 6.02 13.42 12.85
CA LEU A 25 4.87 14.08 12.23
C LEU A 25 5.02 14.10 10.70
N GLY A 26 6.23 14.39 10.20
CA GLY A 26 6.56 14.43 8.78
C GLY A 26 6.33 13.09 8.09
N LYS A 27 6.76 11.96 8.70
CA LYS A 27 6.45 10.63 8.15
C LYS A 27 4.94 10.36 8.09
N GLY A 28 4.19 10.79 9.11
CA GLY A 28 2.76 10.54 9.21
C GLY A 28 2.00 11.36 8.17
N TRP A 29 2.35 12.64 8.05
CA TRP A 29 1.85 13.52 7.02
C TRP A 29 2.22 13.02 5.62
N PHE A 30 3.46 12.61 5.37
CA PHE A 30 3.88 12.07 4.08
C PHE A 30 3.12 10.81 3.70
N ALA A 31 2.97 9.85 4.63
CA ALA A 31 2.19 8.65 4.39
C ALA A 31 0.72 9.00 4.06
N PHE A 32 0.12 9.91 4.81
CA PHE A 32 -1.26 10.35 4.57
C PHE A 32 -1.44 11.09 3.23
N ALA A 33 -0.57 12.07 2.94
CA ALA A 33 -0.72 12.96 1.80
C ALA A 33 -0.23 12.34 0.47
N VAL A 34 0.77 11.46 0.53
CA VAL A 34 1.42 10.89 -0.68
C VAL A 34 1.02 9.45 -0.92
N VAL A 35 0.90 8.64 0.14
CA VAL A 35 0.66 7.19 0.00
C VAL A 35 -0.82 6.82 0.15
N SER A 36 -1.56 7.47 1.05
CA SER A 36 -2.98 7.14 1.29
C SER A 36 -3.95 7.66 0.23
N ASP A 37 -3.53 8.57 -0.64
CA ASP A 37 -4.39 9.11 -1.73
C ASP A 37 -4.34 8.27 -3.02
N MET A 38 -4.14 6.95 -2.91
CA MET A 38 -4.21 6.06 -4.09
C MET A 38 -5.65 5.85 -4.59
N GLY A 39 -6.63 6.53 -3.99
CA GLY A 39 -8.04 6.46 -4.36
C GLY A 39 -8.63 5.06 -4.20
N PRO A 40 -9.90 4.86 -4.61
CA PRO A 40 -10.42 3.52 -4.78
C PRO A 40 -9.58 2.81 -5.88
N PRO A 41 -9.07 1.60 -5.62
CA PRO A 41 -8.29 0.84 -6.58
C PRO A 41 -9.07 0.62 -7.88
N THR A 42 -8.34 0.59 -8.99
CA THR A 42 -8.89 0.51 -10.35
C THR A 42 -9.58 -0.82 -10.67
N TRP A 43 -9.46 -1.83 -9.81
CA TRP A 43 -10.13 -3.11 -9.99
C TRP A 43 -11.63 -3.06 -9.63
N ALA A 44 -12.46 -3.80 -10.35
CA ALA A 44 -13.89 -3.82 -10.05
C ALA A 44 -14.17 -4.57 -8.73
N TYR A 45 -14.75 -3.87 -7.76
CA TYR A 45 -15.26 -4.43 -6.49
C TYR A 45 -16.51 -5.29 -6.62
N ARG A 46 -17.00 -5.50 -7.85
CA ARG A 46 -18.22 -6.26 -8.09
C ARG A 46 -17.90 -7.74 -7.90
N PRO A 47 -18.83 -8.53 -7.33
CA PRO A 47 -18.69 -9.98 -7.35
C PRO A 47 -18.35 -10.44 -8.76
N VAL A 48 -17.24 -11.18 -8.88
CA VAL A 48 -16.94 -11.90 -10.13
C VAL A 48 -18.11 -12.84 -10.35
N GLN A 49 -18.71 -12.80 -11.54
CA GLN A 49 -19.77 -13.75 -11.86
C GLN A 49 -19.14 -15.15 -11.83
N ASP A 50 -19.72 -16.07 -11.06
CA ASP A 50 -19.28 -17.48 -10.96
C ASP A 50 -19.64 -18.28 -12.24
N LEU A 51 -19.58 -17.64 -13.41
CA LEU A 51 -19.74 -18.31 -14.68
C LEU A 51 -18.41 -18.95 -15.07
N PRO A 52 -18.36 -20.27 -15.27
CA PRO A 52 -17.15 -20.96 -15.69
C PRO A 52 -16.62 -20.35 -17.00
N ALA A 53 -15.33 -20.03 -17.01
CA ALA A 53 -14.62 -19.40 -18.13
C ALA A 53 -15.08 -17.99 -18.55
N SER A 54 -15.95 -17.29 -17.78
CA SER A 54 -16.26 -15.88 -18.05
C SER A 54 -15.67 -14.97 -16.98
N SER A 55 -14.41 -14.56 -17.17
CA SER A 55 -13.87 -13.40 -16.46
C SER A 55 -14.03 -12.17 -17.36
N PRO A 56 -14.55 -11.04 -16.85
CA PRO A 56 -14.54 -9.76 -17.59
C PRO A 56 -13.13 -9.31 -18.01
N TYR A 57 -12.10 -9.88 -17.38
CA TYR A 57 -10.68 -9.62 -17.64
C TYR A 57 -9.97 -10.80 -18.32
N GLY A 58 -10.70 -11.83 -18.73
CA GLY A 58 -10.13 -12.98 -19.42
C GLY A 58 -9.73 -12.60 -20.84
N ILE A 59 -8.43 -12.51 -21.11
CA ILE A 59 -7.88 -12.32 -22.47
C ILE A 59 -7.49 -13.68 -23.05
N TYR A 60 -8.37 -14.65 -22.93
CA TYR A 60 -8.13 -16.00 -23.41
C TYR A 60 -9.13 -16.30 -24.52
N ALA A 61 -8.65 -16.84 -25.64
CA ALA A 61 -9.54 -17.41 -26.63
C ALA A 61 -10.38 -18.50 -25.95
N PRO A 62 -11.69 -18.59 -26.22
CA PRO A 62 -12.49 -19.71 -25.76
C PRO A 62 -11.76 -20.99 -26.16
N LEU A 63 -11.51 -21.87 -25.19
CA LEU A 63 -10.99 -23.18 -25.55
C LEU A 63 -12.01 -23.81 -26.49
N PRO A 64 -11.56 -24.42 -27.60
CA PRO A 64 -12.47 -25.08 -28.54
C PRO A 64 -13.29 -26.17 -27.82
N HIS A 65 -12.83 -26.60 -26.65
CA HIS A 65 -13.34 -27.74 -25.93
C HIS A 65 -13.41 -27.53 -24.43
N SER A 66 -14.36 -28.21 -23.78
CA SER A 66 -14.58 -28.09 -22.34
C SER A 66 -13.53 -28.87 -21.53
N GLN A 67 -12.75 -28.17 -20.70
CA GLN A 67 -11.66 -28.78 -19.91
C GLN A 67 -12.09 -29.85 -18.89
N HIS A 68 -13.39 -30.03 -18.64
CA HIS A 68 -13.90 -31.06 -17.74
C HIS A 68 -14.22 -32.39 -18.46
N ILE A 69 -14.11 -32.44 -19.79
CA ILE A 69 -14.35 -33.64 -20.59
C ILE A 69 -13.00 -34.34 -20.78
N ARG A 70 -12.86 -35.59 -20.28
CA ARG A 70 -11.70 -36.43 -20.62
C ARG A 70 -11.88 -37.06 -22.00
N GLY A 71 -10.91 -36.91 -22.89
CA GLY A 71 -10.87 -37.57 -24.19
C GLY A 71 -10.51 -36.61 -25.32
N ALA A 72 -10.95 -36.89 -26.55
CA ALA A 72 -10.43 -36.34 -27.80
C ALA A 72 -10.42 -34.79 -27.95
N GLU A 73 -10.93 -34.07 -26.97
CA GLU A 73 -11.07 -32.62 -26.91
C GLU A 73 -10.82 -32.12 -25.44
N GLY A 74 -9.95 -32.81 -24.69
CA GLY A 74 -9.62 -32.50 -23.30
C GLY A 74 -8.86 -33.67 -22.67
N GLU A 75 -7.54 -33.68 -22.86
CA GLU A 75 -6.63 -34.60 -22.17
C GLU A 75 -5.95 -33.91 -21.00
#